data_AF-A0A969MUV4-F1
#
_entry.id   AF-A0A969MUV4-F1
#
_cell.length_a   1.000
_cell.length_b   1.000
_cell.length_c   1.000
_cell.angle_alpha   90.00
_cell.angle_beta   90.00
_cell.angle_gamma   90.00
#
_symmetry.space_group_name_H-M   'P 1'
#
loop_
_entity.id
_entity.type
_entity.pdbx_description
1 polymer ?
#
loop_
_entity_poly.entity_id
_entity_poly.type
_entity_poly.pdbx_seq_one_letter_code
_entity_poly.pdbx_strand_id
1 'polypeptide(L)' 'MENSLWIPAAVLAVGFIAAVSIGSIAWYNSKRPPGWEGQDRPNFVPKVTEEEEN' A
#
# COMPACT_ATOMS: atom_id res chain seq x y z
N MET A 1 33.50 13.65 0.63
CA MET A 1 32.02 13.66 0.54
C MET A 1 31.63 12.57 -0.46
N GLU A 2 31.55 11.30 -0.07
CA GLU A 2 31.33 10.18 -1.03
C GLU A 2 29.95 9.52 -0.91
N ASN A 3 29.10 10.05 -0.05
CA ASN A 3 27.84 9.43 0.37
C ASN A 3 26.62 10.36 0.28
N SER A 4 26.76 11.53 -0.36
CA SER A 4 25.72 12.57 -0.40
C SER A 4 24.43 12.18 -1.13
N LEU A 5 24.48 11.22 -2.06
CA LEU A 5 23.31 10.80 -2.85
C LEU A 5 22.63 9.54 -2.31
N TRP A 6 23.28 8.80 -1.41
CA TRP A 6 22.73 7.57 -0.85
C TRP A 6 21.60 7.85 0.14
N ILE A 7 21.71 8.92 0.93
CA ILE A 7 20.66 9.36 1.86
C ILE A 7 19.37 9.70 1.09
N PRO A 8 19.36 10.62 0.10
CA PRO A 8 18.13 10.91 -0.65
C PRO A 8 17.63 9.71 -1.45
N ALA A 9 18.53 8.89 -2.03
CA ALA A 9 18.12 7.67 -2.73
C ALA A 9 17.43 6.65 -1.80
N ALA A 10 17.95 6.47 -0.58
CA ALA A 10 17.35 5.58 0.40
C ALA A 10 15.97 6.09 0.86
N VAL A 11 15.83 7.40 1.10
CA VAL A 11 14.53 8.01 1.45
C VAL A 11 13.50 7.79 0.33
N LEU A 12 13.89 8.01 -0.92
CA LEU A 12 13.01 7.79 -2.08
C LEU A 12 12.61 6.33 -2.21
N ALA A 13 13.55 5.39 -2.04
CA ALA A 13 13.26 3.96 -2.11
C ALA A 13 12.28 3.52 -1.02
N VAL A 14 12.53 3.90 0.24
CA VAL A 14 11.64 3.55 1.37
C VAL A 14 10.28 4.22 1.21
N GLY A 15 10.24 5.50 0.83
CA GLY A 15 9.00 6.22 0.60
C GLY A 15 8.17 5.62 -0.54
N PHE A 16 8.83 5.21 -1.63
CA PHE A 16 8.17 4.53 -2.74
C PHE A 16 7.58 3.18 -2.30
N ILE A 17 8.36 2.36 -1.58
CA ILE A 17 7.88 1.07 -1.04
C ILE A 17 6.66 1.29 -0.14
N ALA A 18 6.73 2.26 0.79
CA ALA A 18 5.61 2.58 1.66
C ALA A 18 4.37 3.02 0.86
N ALA A 19 4.54 3.89 -0.15
CA ALA A 19 3.46 4.38 -0.97
C ALA A 19 2.77 3.25 -1.78
N VAL A 20 3.54 2.38 -2.43
CA VAL A 20 2.95 1.28 -3.21
C VAL A 20 2.31 0.23 -2.30
N SER A 21 2.90 -0.06 -1.13
CA SER A 21 2.32 -1.00 -0.17
C SER A 21 0.99 -0.49 0.39
N ILE A 22 0.97 0.76 0.90
CA ILE A 22 -0.26 1.35 1.48
C ILE A 22 -1.32 1.54 0.39
N GLY A 23 -0.95 2.07 -0.78
CA GLY A 23 -1.87 2.26 -1.90
C GLY A 23 -2.49 0.94 -2.38
N SER A 24 -1.69 -0.13 -2.44
CA SER A 24 -2.20 -1.46 -2.79
C SER A 24 -3.20 -1.97 -1.76
N ILE A 25 -2.87 -1.87 -0.46
CA ILE A 25 -3.77 -2.27 0.63
C ILE A 25 -5.09 -1.49 0.54
N ALA A 26 -5.04 -0.19 0.34
CA ALA A 26 -6.22 0.67 0.21
C ALA A 26 -7.08 0.27 -0.99
N TRP A 27 -6.47 0.07 -2.17
CA TRP A 27 -7.19 -0.32 -3.38
C TRP A 27 -7.91 -1.66 -3.21
N TYR A 28 -7.23 -2.65 -2.64
CA TYR A 28 -7.76 -3.99 -2.40
C TYR A 28 -8.85 -4.07 -1.31
N ASN A 29 -8.91 -3.08 -0.42
CA ASN A 29 -9.99 -2.92 0.56
C ASN A 29 -11.09 -1.93 0.08
N SER A 30 -10.94 -1.32 -1.10
CA SER A 30 -11.92 -0.40 -1.68
C SER A 30 -13.07 -1.12 -2.39
N LYS A 31 -14.10 -0.37 -2.77
CA LYS A 31 -15.20 -0.91 -3.59
C LYS A 31 -14.67 -1.41 -4.92
N ARG A 32 -15.09 -2.62 -5.31
CA ARG A 32 -14.66 -3.25 -6.56
C ARG A 32 -15.20 -2.48 -7.77
N PRO A 33 -14.41 -2.32 -8.85
CA PRO A 33 -14.91 -1.72 -10.09
C PRO A 33 -15.95 -2.64 -10.76
N PRO A 34 -16.76 -2.11 -11.68
CA PRO A 34 -17.72 -2.91 -12.43
C PRO A 34 -17.07 -4.10 -13.15
N GLY A 35 -17.68 -5.28 -13.06
CA GLY A 35 -17.17 -6.52 -13.66
C GLY A 35 -16.22 -7.33 -12.76
N TRP A 36 -15.94 -6.86 -11.54
CA TRP A 36 -15.08 -7.53 -10.55
C TRP A 36 -15.87 -8.04 -9.34
N GLU A 37 -17.20 -8.14 -9.44
CA GLU A 37 -18.09 -8.43 -8.31
C GLU A 37 -17.78 -9.79 -7.65
N GLY A 38 -17.33 -10.77 -8.43
CA GLY A 38 -16.95 -12.11 -7.94
C GLY A 38 -15.46 -12.30 -7.60
N GLN A 39 -14.63 -11.27 -7.71
CA GLN A 39 -13.20 -11.37 -7.43
C GLN A 39 -12.90 -11.07 -5.98
N ASP A 40 -12.32 -12.05 -5.29
CA ASP A 40 -11.85 -11.84 -3.92
C ASP A 40 -10.48 -11.17 -3.87
N ARG A 41 -10.29 -10.44 -2.78
CA ARG A 41 -9.04 -9.79 -2.48
C ARG A 41 -7.97 -10.86 -2.18
N PRO A 42 -6.72 -10.70 -2.63
CA PRO A 42 -5.66 -11.67 -2.35
C PRO A 42 -5.46 -11.94 -0.86
N ASN A 43 -5.10 -13.19 -0.51
CA ASN A 43 -4.96 -13.66 0.87
C ASN A 43 -3.85 -12.98 1.66
N PHE A 44 -2.82 -12.45 1.00
CA PHE A 44 -1.69 -11.77 1.63
C PHE A 44 -1.96 -10.30 1.95
N VAL A 45 -3.04 -9.73 1.42
CA VAL A 45 -3.42 -8.34 1.75
C VAL A 45 -4.14 -8.36 3.10
N PRO A 46 -3.81 -7.48 4.06
CA PRO A 46 -4.52 -7.38 5.33
C PRO A 46 -5.88 -6.71 5.15
N LYS A 47 -6.90 -7.20 5.88
CA LYS A 47 -8.26 -6.64 5.80
C LYS A 47 -8.29 -5.44 6.72
N VAL A 48 -8.69 -4.30 6.18
CA VAL A 48 -8.83 -3.07 6.96
C VAL A 48 -10.32 -2.92 7.23
N THR A 49 -10.72 -3.18 8.46
CA THR A 49 -12.06 -2.87 8.97
C THR A 49 -11.99 -1.53 9.69
N GLU A 50 -13.04 -0.73 9.53
CA GLU A 50 -13.26 0.44 10.39
C GLU A 50 -13.73 -0.11 11.75
N GLU A 51 -12.81 -0.63 12.56
CA GLU A 51 -13.07 -0.74 13.99
C GLU A 51 -12.75 0.63 14.58
N GLU A 52 -13.81 1.39 14.86
CA GLU A 52 -13.73 2.55 15.75
C GLU A 52 -13.24 2.05 17.12
N GLU A 53 -11.93 2.10 17.34
CA GLU A 53 -11.37 2.06 18.69
C GLU A 53 -11.71 3.40 19.34
N ASN A 54 -12.79 3.41 20.12
CA ASN A 54 -13.14 4.48 21.06
C ASN A 54 -12.23 4.44 22.28
#